data_AF-A0A4Q5WIQ1-F1
#
_entry.id   AF-A0A4Q5WIQ1-F1
#
_cell.length_a   1.000
_cell.length_b   1.000
_cell.length_c   1.000
_cell.angle_alpha   90.00
_cell.angle_beta   90.00
_cell.angle_gamma   90.00
#
_symmetry.space_group_name_H-M   'P 1'
#
loop_
_entity.id
_entity.type
_entity.pdbx_description
1 polymer ?
#
loop_
_entity_poly.entity_id
_entity_poly.type
_entity_poly.pdbx_seq_one_letter_code
_entity_poly.pdbx_strand_id
1 'polypeptide(L)'
;KEDCFQFHEAVKTSALPLVDFIYDRKRQKLGLQNLRPWDTEAEPAGITPLTPFQTGDELVEKTIECFRRLDPFFADCLVKMREMNRFDLDSRKGKAPGGYNCPLEETGAPFIFMNAAGQMSDVTTMVHEGGHAIHSFLAHKLPLTAFKQYPMEIAEVASMAMELMSMDYWDVYFDNEEDLRRAKEHQLERVITIFPWIATIDKFQHWVYENPEHTLEERAENWRRIVNDYTSISMDVSGLEEFRKFSWQRQLHLFEVPFYYIEYGIAQLGAIGLWKQFKENKGAAVQHYTDALALGGTKTLPELYEAAGLKFSLSPEHIADLMLFVNEELKNVTHPKVS
;
A
#
# COMPACT_ATOMS: atom_id res chain seq x y z
N LYS A 1 4.34 -19.19 -10.46
CA LYS A 1 3.66 -19.99 -9.41
C LYS A 1 4.61 -20.42 -8.31
N GLU A 2 5.78 -21.00 -8.61
CA GLU A 2 6.75 -21.36 -7.56
C GLU A 2 7.20 -20.13 -6.77
N ASP A 3 7.47 -19.01 -7.44
CA ASP A 3 7.78 -17.73 -6.76
C ASP A 3 6.64 -17.25 -5.86
N CYS A 4 5.38 -17.46 -6.25
CA CYS A 4 4.21 -17.13 -5.42
C CYS A 4 4.14 -18.03 -4.18
N PHE A 5 4.46 -19.32 -4.31
CA PHE A 5 4.52 -20.24 -3.17
C PHE A 5 5.66 -19.88 -2.22
N GLN A 6 6.81 -19.44 -2.73
CA GLN A 6 7.87 -18.88 -1.90
C GLN A 6 7.40 -17.63 -1.17
N PHE A 7 6.69 -16.73 -1.85
CA PHE A 7 6.06 -15.55 -1.22
C PHE A 7 5.09 -15.96 -0.10
N HIS A 8 4.22 -16.95 -0.33
CA HIS A 8 3.26 -17.43 0.67
C HIS A 8 3.94 -17.92 1.94
N GLU A 9 5.00 -18.71 1.80
CA GLU A 9 5.76 -19.23 2.95
C GLU A 9 6.59 -18.14 3.62
N ALA A 10 7.17 -17.22 2.85
CA ALA A 10 7.88 -16.06 3.35
C ALA A 10 6.98 -15.14 4.19
N VAL A 11 5.77 -14.85 3.72
CA VAL A 11 4.78 -14.07 4.49
C VAL A 11 4.44 -14.78 5.80
N LYS A 12 4.21 -16.10 5.77
CA LYS A 12 3.89 -16.89 6.96
C LYS A 12 5.05 -16.88 7.98
N THR A 13 6.29 -16.91 7.52
CA THR A 13 7.47 -17.02 8.39
C THR A 13 8.07 -15.69 8.82
N SER A 14 7.87 -14.62 8.03
CA SER A 14 8.55 -13.33 8.23
C SER A 14 7.61 -12.18 8.54
N ALA A 15 6.43 -12.13 7.92
CA ALA A 15 5.47 -11.04 8.15
C ALA A 15 4.48 -11.38 9.27
N LEU A 16 3.92 -12.60 9.28
CA LEU A 16 2.91 -13.00 10.27
C LEU A 16 3.39 -12.87 11.74
N PRO A 17 4.64 -13.22 12.11
CA PRO A 17 5.13 -12.99 13.47
C PRO A 17 5.17 -11.50 13.87
N LEU A 18 5.39 -10.60 12.91
CA LEU A 18 5.33 -9.16 13.15
C LEU A 18 3.87 -8.69 13.32
N VAL A 19 2.95 -9.25 12.53
CA VAL A 19 1.51 -9.02 12.71
C VAL A 19 1.03 -9.49 14.08
N ASP A 20 1.49 -10.65 14.54
CA ASP A 20 1.21 -11.16 15.89
C ASP A 20 1.63 -10.16 16.98
N PHE A 21 2.83 -9.59 16.83
CA PHE A 21 3.33 -8.57 17.75
C PHE A 21 2.52 -7.27 17.67
N ILE A 22 2.20 -6.78 16.46
CA ILE A 22 1.39 -5.57 16.26
C ILE A 22 0.01 -5.74 16.90
N TYR A 23 -0.65 -6.87 16.67
CA TYR A 23 -1.98 -7.13 17.23
C TYR A 23 -1.96 -7.37 18.74
N ASP A 24 -0.94 -8.03 19.30
CA ASP A 24 -0.82 -8.11 20.76
C ASP A 24 -0.60 -6.72 21.39
N ARG A 25 0.20 -5.87 20.75
CA ARG A 25 0.37 -4.49 21.20
C ARG A 25 -0.93 -3.69 21.11
N LYS A 26 -1.72 -3.85 20.04
CA LYS A 26 -3.05 -3.23 19.90
C LYS A 26 -3.99 -3.69 21.00
N ARG A 27 -4.00 -5.00 21.32
CA ARG A 27 -4.76 -5.59 22.42
C ARG A 27 -4.41 -4.93 23.77
N GLN A 28 -3.12 -4.79 24.05
CA GLN A 28 -2.62 -4.13 25.25
C GLN A 28 -2.99 -2.64 25.28
N LYS A 29 -2.81 -1.91 24.16
CA LYS A 29 -3.17 -0.50 24.00
C LYS A 29 -4.65 -0.24 24.28
N LEU A 30 -5.53 -1.15 23.86
CA LEU A 30 -6.97 -1.07 24.09
C LEU A 30 -7.41 -1.63 25.46
N GLY A 31 -6.51 -2.24 26.23
CA GLY A 31 -6.82 -2.85 27.52
C GLY A 31 -7.74 -4.08 27.41
N LEU A 32 -7.71 -4.79 26.29
CA LEU A 32 -8.58 -5.93 26.01
C LEU A 32 -7.98 -7.25 26.49
N GLN A 33 -8.83 -8.17 26.94
CA GLN A 33 -8.41 -9.55 27.21
C GLN A 33 -8.09 -10.29 25.91
N ASN A 34 -8.99 -10.19 24.94
CA ASN A 34 -8.88 -10.79 23.61
C ASN A 34 -9.09 -9.69 22.55
N LEU A 35 -8.25 -9.65 21.53
CA LEU A 35 -8.43 -8.76 20.37
C LEU A 35 -9.35 -9.43 19.35
N ARG A 36 -10.44 -8.77 18.97
CA ARG A 36 -11.36 -9.25 17.93
C ARG A 36 -11.08 -8.55 16.59
N PRO A 37 -11.53 -9.12 15.45
CA PRO A 37 -11.25 -8.53 14.13
C PRO A 37 -11.70 -7.06 13.98
N TRP A 38 -12.78 -6.66 14.65
CA TRP A 38 -13.29 -5.28 14.63
C TRP A 38 -12.50 -4.30 15.51
N ASP A 39 -11.57 -4.78 16.33
CA ASP A 39 -10.73 -3.94 17.20
C ASP A 39 -9.44 -3.46 16.50
N THR A 40 -9.10 -4.04 15.34
CA THR A 40 -7.83 -3.79 14.63
C THR A 40 -7.61 -2.32 14.25
N GLU A 41 -8.68 -1.59 13.94
CA GLU A 41 -8.67 -0.16 13.60
C GLU A 41 -9.10 0.74 14.76
N ALA A 42 -9.45 0.18 15.93
CA ALA A 42 -10.02 0.95 17.04
C ALA A 42 -8.95 1.73 17.82
N GLU A 43 -9.28 2.91 18.32
CA GLU A 43 -8.39 3.66 19.22
C GLU A 43 -8.95 3.71 20.66
N PRO A 44 -8.10 3.87 21.68
CA PRO A 44 -8.56 4.04 23.06
C PRO A 44 -9.58 5.18 23.21
N ALA A 45 -10.50 5.04 24.16
CA ALA A 45 -11.51 6.06 24.42
C ALA A 45 -10.85 7.42 24.73
N GLY A 46 -11.36 8.48 24.10
CA GLY A 46 -10.85 9.86 24.25
C GLY A 46 -9.79 10.26 23.22
N ILE A 47 -9.28 9.32 22.42
CA ILE A 47 -8.39 9.63 21.31
C ILE A 47 -9.20 10.15 20.12
N THR A 48 -8.89 11.36 19.66
CA THR A 48 -9.55 11.97 18.50
C THR A 48 -9.00 11.39 17.20
N PRO A 49 -9.85 11.19 16.16
CA PRO A 49 -9.36 10.84 14.83
C PRO A 49 -8.37 11.88 14.29
N LEU A 50 -7.41 11.42 13.48
CA LEU A 50 -6.49 12.31 12.76
C LEU A 50 -7.26 13.05 11.66
N THR A 51 -7.26 14.39 11.73
CA THR A 51 -7.91 15.27 10.75
C THR A 51 -6.92 16.23 10.09
N PRO A 52 -6.07 15.75 9.16
CA PRO A 52 -4.96 16.51 8.60
C PRO A 52 -5.33 17.68 7.66
N PHE A 53 -6.57 17.76 7.20
CA PHE A 53 -7.06 18.82 6.31
C PHE A 53 -8.60 18.97 6.41
N GLN A 54 -9.13 20.07 5.87
CA GLN A 54 -10.55 20.40 5.90
C GLN A 54 -11.21 20.37 4.52
N THR A 55 -10.47 20.68 3.45
CA THR A 55 -11.00 20.74 2.07
C THR A 55 -10.07 20.03 1.08
N GLY A 56 -10.60 19.64 -0.09
CA GLY A 56 -9.79 19.10 -1.18
C GLY A 56 -8.68 20.06 -1.64
N ASP A 57 -8.94 21.37 -1.68
CA ASP A 57 -7.93 22.38 -2.03
C ASP A 57 -6.78 22.41 -1.03
N GLU A 58 -7.08 22.38 0.28
CA GLU A 58 -6.05 22.32 1.33
C GLU A 58 -5.23 21.03 1.22
N LEU A 59 -5.88 19.90 0.95
CA LEU A 59 -5.22 18.62 0.72
C LEU A 59 -4.25 18.69 -0.45
N VAL A 60 -4.64 19.29 -1.58
CA VAL A 60 -3.76 19.49 -2.75
C VAL A 60 -2.58 20.38 -2.41
N GLU A 61 -2.81 21.51 -1.71
CA GLU A 61 -1.74 22.44 -1.34
C GLU A 61 -0.70 21.79 -0.42
N LYS A 62 -1.15 21.09 0.62
CA LYS A 62 -0.27 20.35 1.53
C LYS A 62 0.46 19.21 0.80
N THR A 63 -0.20 18.52 -0.12
CA THR A 63 0.44 17.47 -0.94
C THR A 63 1.50 18.04 -1.87
N ILE A 64 1.25 19.18 -2.50
CA ILE A 64 2.23 19.88 -3.32
C ILE A 64 3.45 20.30 -2.49
N GLU A 65 3.25 20.79 -1.26
CA GLU A 65 4.37 21.12 -0.37
C GLU A 65 5.14 19.88 0.10
N CYS A 66 4.44 18.80 0.44
CA CYS A 66 5.03 17.51 0.75
C CYS A 66 5.93 17.02 -0.41
N PHE A 67 5.41 17.06 -1.64
CA PHE A 67 6.13 16.61 -2.83
C PHE A 67 7.29 17.55 -3.17
N ARG A 68 7.16 18.86 -2.92
CA ARG A 68 8.25 19.83 -3.17
C ARG A 68 9.48 19.54 -2.32
N ARG A 69 9.28 19.09 -1.08
CA ARG A 69 10.37 18.68 -0.18
C ARG A 69 10.97 17.32 -0.54
N LEU A 70 10.22 16.49 -1.28
CA LEU A 70 10.67 15.20 -1.78
C LEU A 70 11.46 15.37 -3.08
N ASP A 71 10.85 15.99 -4.10
CA ASP A 71 11.47 16.40 -5.35
C ASP A 71 10.66 17.54 -6.02
N PRO A 72 11.28 18.67 -6.42
CA PRO A 72 10.58 19.78 -7.07
C PRO A 72 9.78 19.39 -8.32
N PHE A 73 10.28 18.45 -9.14
CA PHE A 73 9.57 17.99 -10.33
C PHE A 73 8.24 17.31 -9.96
N PHE A 74 8.18 16.60 -8.83
CA PHE A 74 6.96 15.96 -8.39
C PHE A 74 5.89 16.98 -7.97
N ALA A 75 6.28 18.05 -7.30
CA ALA A 75 5.39 19.16 -7.01
C ALA A 75 4.90 19.84 -8.29
N ASP A 76 5.78 20.08 -9.27
CA ASP A 76 5.44 20.72 -10.54
C ASP A 76 4.40 19.90 -11.34
N CYS A 77 4.46 18.57 -11.27
CA CYS A 77 3.44 17.69 -11.84
C CYS A 77 2.04 17.97 -11.25
N LEU A 78 1.94 18.03 -9.91
CA LEU A 78 0.67 18.31 -9.23
C LEU A 78 0.20 19.76 -9.43
N VAL A 79 1.12 20.72 -9.46
CA VAL A 79 0.81 22.12 -9.84
C VAL A 79 0.21 22.14 -11.25
N LYS A 80 0.80 21.41 -12.19
CA LYS A 80 0.30 21.36 -13.56
C LYS A 80 -1.09 20.75 -13.66
N MET A 81 -1.34 19.67 -12.93
CA MET A 81 -2.66 19.06 -12.81
C MET A 81 -3.70 20.04 -12.26
N ARG A 82 -3.33 20.85 -11.27
CA ARG A 82 -4.21 21.87 -10.68
C ARG A 82 -4.57 22.96 -11.70
N GLU A 83 -3.58 23.48 -12.43
CA GLU A 83 -3.81 24.45 -13.52
C GLU A 83 -4.78 23.91 -14.58
N MET A 84 -4.78 22.59 -14.79
CA MET A 84 -5.59 21.90 -15.78
C MET A 84 -6.93 21.37 -15.23
N ASN A 85 -7.28 21.69 -13.97
CA ASN A 85 -8.48 21.19 -13.29
C ASN A 85 -8.58 19.65 -13.32
N ARG A 86 -7.52 18.97 -12.86
CA ARG A 86 -7.40 17.50 -12.88
C ARG A 86 -7.61 16.82 -11.52
N PHE A 87 -8.26 17.51 -10.59
CA PHE A 87 -8.59 16.99 -9.27
C PHE A 87 -10.11 17.05 -9.06
N ASP A 88 -10.70 15.94 -8.63
CA ASP A 88 -12.06 15.87 -8.10
C ASP A 88 -12.05 15.10 -6.78
N LEU A 89 -11.75 15.81 -5.69
CA LEU A 89 -11.41 15.20 -4.40
C LEU A 89 -12.54 15.21 -3.39
N ASP A 90 -13.36 16.26 -3.34
CA ASP A 90 -14.37 16.41 -2.29
C ASP A 90 -15.49 15.37 -2.42
N SER A 91 -15.95 14.87 -1.26
CA SER A 91 -17.12 13.98 -1.19
C SER A 91 -18.42 14.75 -1.42
N ARG A 92 -19.35 14.18 -2.21
CA ARG A 92 -20.67 14.77 -2.47
C ARG A 92 -21.72 13.71 -2.77
N LYS A 93 -22.99 14.03 -2.50
CA LYS A 93 -24.13 13.13 -2.77
C LYS A 93 -24.16 12.72 -4.24
N GLY A 94 -24.20 11.41 -4.49
CA GLY A 94 -24.26 10.84 -5.83
C GLY A 94 -22.91 10.69 -6.54
N LYS A 95 -21.80 11.04 -5.90
CA LYS A 95 -20.45 10.72 -6.39
C LYS A 95 -20.18 9.21 -6.21
N ALA A 96 -19.50 8.61 -7.18
CA ALA A 96 -19.09 7.20 -7.10
C ALA A 96 -18.11 6.99 -5.93
N PRO A 97 -18.14 5.82 -5.27
CA PRO A 97 -17.24 5.53 -4.14
C PRO A 97 -15.79 5.29 -4.60
N GLY A 98 -14.85 5.36 -3.65
CA GLY A 98 -13.43 5.04 -3.88
C GLY A 98 -12.57 6.23 -4.31
N GLY A 99 -11.36 5.91 -4.76
CA GLY A 99 -10.41 6.83 -5.38
C GLY A 99 -9.65 6.13 -6.50
N TYR A 100 -9.21 6.89 -7.50
CA TYR A 100 -8.39 6.39 -8.61
C TYR A 100 -7.62 7.52 -9.30
N ASN A 101 -6.53 7.14 -9.97
CA ASN A 101 -5.82 7.92 -10.97
C ASN A 101 -6.17 7.41 -12.37
N CYS A 102 -6.50 8.34 -13.27
CA CYS A 102 -6.77 8.04 -14.67
C CYS A 102 -5.72 8.72 -15.57
N PRO A 103 -4.79 7.95 -16.16
CA PRO A 103 -3.85 8.45 -17.16
C PRO A 103 -4.55 9.04 -18.38
N LEU A 104 -4.11 10.22 -18.82
CA LEU A 104 -4.61 10.89 -20.03
C LEU A 104 -3.48 10.99 -21.06
N GLU A 105 -3.45 10.06 -22.01
CA GLU A 105 -2.31 9.80 -22.90
C GLU A 105 -1.90 10.98 -23.79
N GLU A 106 -2.88 11.81 -24.18
CA GLU A 106 -2.69 13.01 -25.00
C GLU A 106 -2.06 14.15 -24.22
N THR A 107 -2.54 14.42 -23.00
CA THR A 107 -2.06 15.55 -22.20
C THR A 107 -0.90 15.21 -21.28
N GLY A 108 -0.70 13.92 -20.94
CA GLY A 108 0.27 13.45 -19.97
C GLY A 108 -0.07 13.73 -18.51
N ALA A 109 -0.83 14.81 -18.25
CA ALA A 109 -1.39 15.13 -16.94
C ALA A 109 -2.63 14.26 -16.65
N PRO A 110 -2.55 13.30 -15.71
CA PRO A 110 -3.67 12.42 -15.38
C PRO A 110 -4.74 13.15 -14.58
N PHE A 111 -5.83 12.45 -14.27
CA PHE A 111 -6.91 12.92 -13.40
C PHE A 111 -6.95 12.12 -12.09
N ILE A 112 -7.08 12.79 -10.95
CA ILE A 112 -7.27 12.14 -9.65
C ILE A 112 -8.71 12.36 -9.18
N PHE A 113 -9.39 11.26 -8.92
CA PHE A 113 -10.71 11.20 -8.34
C PHE A 113 -10.60 10.57 -6.95
N MET A 114 -11.24 11.16 -5.94
CA MET A 114 -11.41 10.52 -4.63
C MET A 114 -12.61 11.07 -3.87
N ASN A 115 -12.89 10.52 -2.69
CA ASN A 115 -13.95 10.98 -1.79
C ASN A 115 -13.34 11.41 -0.44
N ALA A 116 -12.61 12.52 -0.44
CA ALA A 116 -11.96 13.05 0.74
C ALA A 116 -13.00 13.52 1.77
N ALA A 117 -12.77 13.13 3.03
CA ALA A 117 -13.60 13.43 4.20
C ALA A 117 -12.79 14.01 5.38
N GLY A 118 -11.54 14.42 5.13
CA GLY A 118 -10.65 15.03 6.12
C GLY A 118 -9.88 14.02 6.96
N GLN A 119 -9.82 12.74 6.57
CA GLN A 119 -9.18 11.67 7.34
C GLN A 119 -7.74 11.41 6.88
N MET A 120 -6.90 10.83 7.75
CA MET A 120 -5.53 10.45 7.37
C MET A 120 -5.46 9.42 6.21
N SER A 121 -6.48 8.57 6.08
CA SER A 121 -6.61 7.66 4.93
C SER A 121 -6.72 8.42 3.60
N ASP A 122 -7.31 9.63 3.62
CA ASP A 122 -7.45 10.46 2.43
C ASP A 122 -6.11 11.09 2.04
N VAL A 123 -5.28 11.49 3.01
CA VAL A 123 -3.89 11.93 2.73
C VAL A 123 -3.11 10.80 2.07
N THR A 124 -3.23 9.59 2.62
CA THR A 124 -2.51 8.44 2.05
C THR A 124 -2.97 8.13 0.64
N THR A 125 -4.29 8.18 0.40
CA THR A 125 -4.88 8.02 -0.94
C THR A 125 -4.36 9.10 -1.89
N MET A 126 -4.37 10.38 -1.49
CA MET A 126 -3.88 11.48 -2.33
C MET A 126 -2.40 11.31 -2.71
N VAL A 127 -1.57 10.89 -1.76
CA VAL A 127 -0.15 10.61 -2.01
C VAL A 127 0.04 9.41 -2.93
N HIS A 128 -0.74 8.34 -2.72
CA HIS A 128 -0.77 7.15 -3.57
C HIS A 128 -1.09 7.51 -5.02
N GLU A 129 -2.21 8.22 -5.24
CA GLU A 129 -2.62 8.68 -6.57
C GLU A 129 -1.63 9.70 -7.16
N GLY A 130 -0.94 10.46 -6.31
CA GLY A 130 0.16 11.34 -6.68
C GLY A 130 1.35 10.57 -7.26
N GLY A 131 1.69 9.39 -6.72
CA GLY A 131 2.73 8.52 -7.28
C GLY A 131 2.36 8.00 -8.69
N HIS A 132 1.11 7.59 -8.90
CA HIS A 132 0.62 7.28 -10.24
C HIS A 132 0.67 8.50 -11.18
N ALA A 133 0.42 9.70 -10.63
CA ALA A 133 0.51 10.91 -11.42
C ALA A 133 1.94 11.17 -11.91
N ILE A 134 2.94 11.03 -11.04
CA ILE A 134 4.34 11.15 -11.42
C ILE A 134 4.70 10.13 -12.50
N HIS A 135 4.28 8.88 -12.34
CA HIS A 135 4.50 7.84 -13.35
C HIS A 135 3.94 8.25 -14.73
N SER A 136 2.71 8.77 -14.77
CA SER A 136 2.07 9.24 -16.00
C SER A 136 2.89 10.36 -16.67
N PHE A 137 3.36 11.36 -15.91
CA PHE A 137 4.17 12.45 -16.45
C PHE A 137 5.53 11.97 -16.99
N LEU A 138 6.17 11.02 -16.30
CA LEU A 138 7.46 10.47 -16.72
C LEU A 138 7.33 9.63 -18.00
N ALA A 139 6.37 8.72 -18.03
CA ALA A 139 6.11 7.85 -19.19
C ALA A 139 5.55 8.62 -20.39
N HIS A 140 4.95 9.80 -20.20
CA HIS A 140 4.34 10.58 -21.29
C HIS A 140 5.32 10.93 -22.42
N LYS A 141 6.62 11.02 -22.12
CA LYS A 141 7.69 11.28 -23.11
C LYS A 141 7.90 10.14 -24.11
N LEU A 142 7.35 8.95 -23.83
CA LEU A 142 7.50 7.79 -24.71
C LEU A 142 6.75 8.00 -26.04
N PRO A 143 7.35 7.59 -27.17
CA PRO A 143 6.86 7.97 -28.50
C PRO A 143 5.56 7.27 -28.90
N LEU A 144 5.28 6.08 -28.36
CA LEU A 144 4.09 5.30 -28.67
C LEU A 144 3.18 5.24 -27.46
N THR A 145 1.87 5.40 -27.69
CA THR A 145 0.85 5.25 -26.66
C THR A 145 0.95 3.92 -25.91
N ALA A 146 1.18 2.82 -26.63
CA ALA A 146 1.35 1.50 -26.02
C ALA A 146 2.54 1.41 -25.04
N PHE A 147 3.57 2.24 -25.21
CA PHE A 147 4.70 2.31 -24.28
C PHE A 147 4.37 3.10 -23.01
N LYS A 148 3.35 3.97 -23.06
CA LYS A 148 2.86 4.71 -21.88
C LYS A 148 2.02 3.82 -20.96
N GLN A 149 1.54 2.68 -21.46
CA GLN A 149 0.80 1.68 -20.69
C GLN A 149 1.80 0.72 -20.03
N TYR A 150 1.95 0.84 -18.72
CA TYR A 150 2.89 0.07 -17.92
C TYR A 150 2.19 -1.10 -17.19
N PRO A 151 2.93 -2.17 -16.83
CA PRO A 151 2.41 -3.25 -15.99
C PRO A 151 1.84 -2.71 -14.67
N MET A 152 0.80 -3.37 -14.15
CA MET A 152 0.11 -2.90 -12.94
C MET A 152 1.01 -2.99 -11.70
N GLU A 153 1.90 -3.98 -11.64
CA GLU A 153 2.82 -4.15 -10.52
C GLU A 153 3.73 -2.92 -10.36
N ILE A 154 4.32 -2.43 -11.46
CA ILE A 154 5.17 -1.23 -11.40
C ILE A 154 4.33 0.04 -11.21
N ALA A 155 3.07 0.05 -11.66
CA ALA A 155 2.15 1.14 -11.37
C ALA A 155 1.96 1.28 -9.85
N GLU A 156 1.72 0.18 -9.16
CA GLU A 156 1.54 0.13 -7.70
C GLU A 156 2.85 0.36 -6.94
N VAL A 157 4.01 -0.05 -7.48
CA VAL A 157 5.31 0.38 -6.92
C VAL A 157 5.41 1.90 -6.93
N ALA A 158 4.97 2.56 -8.00
CA ALA A 158 5.02 4.02 -8.10
C ALA A 158 4.23 4.70 -6.98
N SER A 159 3.01 4.24 -6.72
CA SER A 159 2.10 4.81 -5.74
C SER A 159 2.49 4.45 -4.30
N MET A 160 2.72 3.17 -4.01
CA MET A 160 3.09 2.70 -2.67
C MET A 160 4.46 3.20 -2.21
N ALA A 161 5.44 3.33 -3.12
CA ALA A 161 6.74 3.92 -2.76
C ALA A 161 6.58 5.39 -2.39
N MET A 162 5.67 6.11 -3.05
CA MET A 162 5.37 7.51 -2.74
C MET A 162 4.73 7.65 -1.34
N GLU A 163 3.83 6.73 -0.96
CA GLU A 163 3.29 6.68 0.41
C GLU A 163 4.41 6.60 1.45
N LEU A 164 5.41 5.73 1.23
CA LEU A 164 6.49 5.49 2.18
C LEU A 164 7.53 6.61 2.19
N MET A 165 8.01 7.06 1.03
CA MET A 165 9.03 8.11 0.93
C MET A 165 8.50 9.46 1.45
N SER A 166 7.21 9.76 1.21
CA SER A 166 6.60 11.01 1.66
C SER A 166 6.44 11.11 3.18
N MET A 167 6.48 10.00 3.92
CA MET A 167 6.37 10.01 5.40
C MET A 167 7.41 10.92 6.05
N ASP A 168 8.60 11.07 5.46
CA ASP A 168 9.64 11.98 5.97
C ASP A 168 9.20 13.45 5.98
N TYR A 169 8.15 13.80 5.22
CA TYR A 169 7.64 15.15 5.04
C TYR A 169 6.15 15.29 5.40
N TRP A 170 5.61 14.34 6.17
CA TRP A 170 4.22 14.41 6.62
C TRP A 170 3.98 15.47 7.71
N ASP A 171 5.02 16.11 8.22
CA ASP A 171 4.90 17.25 9.15
C ASP A 171 4.07 18.41 8.57
N VAL A 172 4.00 18.51 7.24
CA VAL A 172 3.16 19.53 6.56
C VAL A 172 1.65 19.35 6.79
N TYR A 173 1.22 18.15 7.22
CA TYR A 173 -0.19 17.83 7.47
C TYR A 173 -0.59 17.95 8.94
N PHE A 174 0.37 18.08 9.85
CA PHE A 174 0.13 17.98 11.30
C PHE A 174 0.79 19.10 12.08
N ASP A 175 0.04 19.72 12.97
CA ASP A 175 0.54 20.80 13.84
C ASP A 175 1.29 20.28 15.08
N ASN A 176 1.18 18.98 15.38
CA ASN A 176 1.82 18.37 16.54
C ASN A 176 2.51 17.04 16.20
N GLU A 177 3.58 16.75 16.94
CA GLU A 177 4.45 15.60 16.71
C GLU A 177 3.78 14.26 17.08
N GLU A 178 2.87 14.25 18.05
CA GLU A 178 2.18 13.03 18.48
C GLU A 178 1.25 12.48 17.40
N ASP A 179 0.48 13.36 16.74
CA ASP A 179 -0.39 13.01 15.62
C ASP A 179 0.41 12.55 14.40
N LEU A 180 1.50 13.25 14.09
CA LEU A 180 2.43 12.84 13.03
C LEU A 180 2.99 11.44 13.31
N ARG A 181 3.42 11.19 14.55
CA ARG A 181 3.95 9.88 14.97
C ARG A 181 2.88 8.79 14.85
N ARG A 182 1.65 9.06 15.28
CA ARG A 182 0.51 8.14 15.18
C ARG A 182 0.16 7.83 13.72
N ALA A 183 0.21 8.83 12.83
CA ALA A 183 0.00 8.64 11.39
C ALA A 183 1.04 7.70 10.78
N LYS A 184 2.33 7.91 11.09
CA LYS A 184 3.43 7.06 10.63
C LYS A 184 3.34 5.64 11.19
N GLU A 185 3.01 5.52 12.48
CA GLU A 185 2.82 4.23 13.14
C GLU A 185 1.73 3.41 12.43
N HIS A 186 0.55 3.98 12.20
CA HIS A 186 -0.53 3.30 11.49
C HIS A 186 -0.16 2.93 10.04
N GLN A 187 0.56 3.80 9.33
CA GLN A 187 1.02 3.50 7.97
C GLN A 187 1.94 2.27 7.95
N LEU A 188 2.92 2.23 8.84
CA LEU A 188 3.89 1.13 8.91
C LEU A 188 3.25 -0.18 9.41
N GLU A 189 2.28 -0.11 10.32
CA GLU A 189 1.48 -1.28 10.70
C GLU A 189 0.68 -1.82 9.50
N ARG A 190 0.09 -0.94 8.67
CA ARG A 190 -0.66 -1.33 7.48
C ARG A 190 0.22 -2.01 6.44
N VAL A 191 1.44 -1.50 6.22
CA VAL A 191 2.45 -2.08 5.31
C VAL A 191 2.77 -3.53 5.67
N ILE A 192 2.83 -3.86 6.97
CA ILE A 192 3.11 -5.23 7.42
C ILE A 192 1.84 -6.09 7.39
N THR A 193 0.72 -5.56 7.87
CA THR A 193 -0.52 -6.33 8.09
C THR A 193 -1.29 -6.68 6.81
N ILE A 194 -0.96 -6.06 5.67
CA ILE A 194 -1.55 -6.39 4.36
C ILE A 194 -1.04 -7.73 3.80
N PHE A 195 0.21 -8.11 4.08
CA PHE A 195 0.86 -9.29 3.49
C PHE A 195 0.12 -10.62 3.75
N PRO A 196 -0.33 -10.94 4.99
CA PRO A 196 -1.09 -12.18 5.24
C PRO A 196 -2.36 -12.28 4.41
N TRP A 197 -3.08 -11.16 4.20
CA TRP A 197 -4.29 -11.15 3.37
C TRP A 197 -3.95 -11.37 1.89
N ILE A 198 -2.88 -10.75 1.39
CA ILE A 198 -2.39 -10.98 0.02
C ILE A 198 -2.06 -12.45 -0.21
N ALA A 199 -1.24 -13.05 0.68
CA ALA A 199 -0.87 -14.46 0.60
C ALA A 199 -2.09 -15.38 0.71
N THR A 200 -3.05 -15.06 1.58
CA THR A 200 -4.29 -15.83 1.73
C THR A 200 -5.09 -15.89 0.42
N ILE A 201 -5.31 -14.73 -0.22
CA ILE A 201 -6.11 -14.62 -1.44
C ILE A 201 -5.42 -15.33 -2.61
N ASP A 202 -4.14 -15.09 -2.82
CA ASP A 202 -3.40 -15.70 -3.92
C ASP A 202 -3.25 -17.23 -3.75
N LYS A 203 -2.95 -17.70 -2.53
CA LYS A 203 -2.89 -19.15 -2.22
C LYS A 203 -4.24 -19.83 -2.43
N PHE A 204 -5.33 -19.17 -2.03
CA PHE A 204 -6.67 -19.68 -2.27
C PHE A 204 -6.98 -19.77 -3.76
N GLN A 205 -6.62 -18.75 -4.53
CA GLN A 205 -6.88 -18.71 -5.96
C GLN A 205 -6.09 -19.77 -6.73
N HIS A 206 -4.82 -19.97 -6.39
CA HIS A 206 -4.03 -21.08 -6.90
C HIS A 206 -4.74 -22.43 -6.65
N TRP A 207 -5.22 -22.67 -5.43
CA TRP A 207 -5.96 -23.89 -5.13
C TRP A 207 -7.25 -24.03 -5.95
N VAL A 208 -8.05 -22.96 -6.10
CA VAL A 208 -9.29 -22.97 -6.89
C VAL A 208 -9.02 -23.38 -8.34
N TYR A 209 -8.01 -22.79 -8.99
CA TYR A 209 -7.71 -23.06 -10.40
C TYR A 209 -6.95 -24.37 -10.63
N GLU A 210 -6.19 -24.86 -9.65
CA GLU A 210 -5.55 -26.18 -9.73
C GLU A 210 -6.53 -27.33 -9.43
N ASN A 211 -7.73 -27.03 -8.88
CA ASN A 211 -8.75 -28.03 -8.55
C ASN A 211 -10.11 -27.66 -9.19
N PRO A 212 -10.25 -27.56 -10.52
CA PRO A 212 -11.44 -26.97 -11.16
C PRO A 212 -12.77 -27.67 -10.86
N GLU A 213 -12.74 -28.95 -10.50
CA GLU A 213 -13.92 -29.78 -10.19
C GLU A 213 -14.30 -29.78 -8.71
N HIS A 214 -13.76 -28.86 -7.90
CA HIS A 214 -14.05 -28.81 -6.47
C HIS A 214 -15.52 -28.49 -6.19
N THR A 215 -16.04 -29.10 -5.13
CA THR A 215 -17.36 -28.81 -4.56
C THR A 215 -17.36 -27.51 -3.75
N LEU A 216 -18.55 -26.99 -3.42
CA LEU A 216 -18.68 -25.82 -2.55
C LEU A 216 -18.13 -26.09 -1.15
N GLU A 217 -18.31 -27.31 -0.65
CA GLU A 217 -17.79 -27.80 0.62
C GLU A 217 -16.26 -27.84 0.62
N GLU A 218 -15.64 -28.39 -0.43
CA GLU A 218 -14.17 -28.43 -0.57
C GLU A 218 -13.57 -27.03 -0.68
N ARG A 219 -14.25 -26.11 -1.39
CA ARG A 219 -13.84 -24.70 -1.48
C ARG A 219 -13.88 -24.01 -0.13
N ALA A 220 -14.97 -24.18 0.60
CA ALA A 220 -15.14 -23.61 1.92
C ALA A 220 -14.10 -24.15 2.92
N GLU A 221 -13.83 -25.45 2.89
CA GLU A 221 -12.85 -26.08 3.78
C GLU A 221 -11.42 -25.65 3.44
N ASN A 222 -11.06 -25.56 2.16
CA ASN A 222 -9.74 -25.06 1.76
C ASN A 222 -9.56 -23.58 2.09
N TRP A 223 -10.57 -22.75 1.87
CA TRP A 223 -10.53 -21.37 2.32
C TRP A 223 -10.30 -21.28 3.83
N ARG A 224 -11.07 -22.04 4.63
CA ARG A 224 -10.95 -22.07 6.10
C ARG A 224 -9.54 -22.48 6.53
N ARG A 225 -8.96 -23.51 5.91
CA ARG A 225 -7.59 -23.95 6.16
C ARG A 225 -6.58 -22.83 5.88
N ILE A 226 -6.66 -22.22 4.69
CA ILE A 226 -5.72 -21.19 4.25
C ILE A 226 -5.84 -19.93 5.10
N VAL A 227 -7.05 -19.41 5.34
CA VAL A 227 -7.23 -18.20 6.16
C VAL A 227 -6.75 -18.42 7.60
N ASN A 228 -6.88 -19.64 8.14
CA ASN A 228 -6.33 -19.97 9.46
C ASN A 228 -4.80 -20.00 9.47
N ASP A 229 -4.14 -20.45 8.39
CA ASP A 229 -2.68 -20.43 8.26
C ASP A 229 -2.07 -19.01 8.34
N TYR A 230 -2.85 -17.99 7.99
CA TYR A 230 -2.46 -16.58 7.96
C TYR A 230 -3.19 -15.70 8.99
N THR A 231 -3.99 -16.32 9.88
CA THR A 231 -4.62 -15.60 10.98
C THR A 231 -3.64 -15.47 12.11
N SER A 232 -3.41 -14.23 12.54
CA SER A 232 -2.58 -13.94 13.70
C SER A 232 -3.05 -14.70 14.94
N ILE A 233 -2.10 -15.26 15.70
CA ILE A 233 -2.40 -15.95 16.97
C ILE A 233 -2.93 -14.99 18.05
N SER A 234 -2.64 -13.69 17.89
CA SER A 234 -3.09 -12.63 18.80
C SER A 234 -4.54 -12.20 18.56
N MET A 235 -5.19 -12.74 17.51
CA MET A 235 -6.56 -12.39 17.13
C MET A 235 -7.55 -13.51 17.47
N ASP A 236 -8.50 -13.20 18.36
CA ASP A 236 -9.56 -14.11 18.79
C ASP A 236 -10.70 -14.16 17.76
N VAL A 237 -10.79 -15.28 17.06
CA VAL A 237 -11.81 -15.54 16.04
C VAL A 237 -12.85 -16.55 16.48
N SER A 238 -12.89 -16.88 17.78
CA SER A 238 -13.81 -17.87 18.35
C SER A 238 -15.25 -17.44 18.12
N GLY A 239 -16.08 -18.35 17.59
CA GLY A 239 -17.49 -18.06 17.27
C GLY A 239 -17.71 -17.36 15.93
N LEU A 240 -16.65 -17.16 15.13
CA LEU A 240 -16.72 -16.55 13.80
C LEU A 240 -16.54 -17.58 12.66
N GLU A 241 -16.60 -18.87 12.96
CA GLU A 241 -16.27 -19.95 12.03
C GLU A 241 -17.15 -19.89 10.76
N GLU A 242 -18.46 -19.71 10.92
CA GLU A 242 -19.40 -19.62 9.79
C GLU A 242 -19.20 -18.36 8.96
N PHE A 243 -18.90 -17.22 9.57
CA PHE A 243 -18.62 -15.98 8.83
C PHE A 243 -17.30 -16.08 8.07
N ARG A 244 -16.27 -16.65 8.70
CA ARG A 244 -14.94 -16.83 8.12
C ARG A 244 -14.96 -17.81 6.96
N LYS A 245 -15.90 -18.76 6.92
CA LYS A 245 -16.08 -19.72 5.82
C LYS A 245 -16.25 -19.08 4.44
N PHE A 246 -16.83 -17.88 4.38
CA PHE A 246 -17.14 -17.19 3.12
C PHE A 246 -16.50 -15.80 3.02
N SER A 247 -15.58 -15.45 3.92
CA SER A 247 -15.00 -14.10 3.95
C SER A 247 -14.19 -13.73 2.70
N TRP A 248 -13.75 -14.69 1.88
CA TRP A 248 -13.14 -14.43 0.57
C TRP A 248 -14.09 -13.75 -0.42
N GLN A 249 -15.41 -13.94 -0.28
CA GLN A 249 -16.40 -13.41 -1.23
C GLN A 249 -16.47 -11.88 -1.24
N ARG A 250 -16.00 -11.23 -0.17
CA ARG A 250 -15.87 -9.77 -0.11
C ARG A 250 -14.78 -9.22 -1.04
N GLN A 251 -13.88 -10.09 -1.53
CA GLN A 251 -12.76 -9.69 -2.36
C GLN A 251 -13.18 -9.65 -3.84
N LEU A 252 -13.51 -8.47 -4.34
CA LEU A 252 -13.98 -8.24 -5.71
C LEU A 252 -13.02 -8.80 -6.77
N HIS A 253 -11.70 -8.59 -6.59
CA HIS A 253 -10.66 -9.00 -7.53
C HIS A 253 -10.67 -10.51 -7.86
N LEU A 254 -11.13 -11.37 -6.96
CA LEU A 254 -11.25 -12.80 -7.24
C LEU A 254 -12.23 -13.11 -8.39
N PHE A 255 -13.21 -12.23 -8.61
CA PHE A 255 -14.25 -12.37 -9.62
C PHE A 255 -13.93 -11.60 -10.91
N GLU A 256 -13.31 -10.42 -10.78
CA GLU A 256 -13.09 -9.52 -11.92
C GLU A 256 -11.75 -9.73 -12.61
N VAL A 257 -10.67 -9.93 -11.84
CA VAL A 257 -9.30 -10.00 -12.37
C VAL A 257 -8.49 -11.09 -11.64
N PRO A 258 -8.64 -12.35 -12.04
CA PRO A 258 -7.93 -13.45 -11.39
C PRO A 258 -6.41 -13.28 -11.40
N PHE A 259 -5.76 -13.64 -10.30
CA PHE A 259 -4.34 -13.52 -9.99
C PHE A 259 -3.80 -12.10 -9.89
N TYR A 260 -4.66 -11.08 -9.88
CA TYR A 260 -4.25 -9.70 -9.65
C TYR A 260 -3.75 -9.44 -8.23
N TYR A 261 -4.27 -10.15 -7.22
CA TYR A 261 -4.05 -9.74 -5.82
C TYR A 261 -2.59 -9.94 -5.34
N ILE A 262 -1.84 -10.88 -5.93
CA ILE A 262 -0.40 -11.04 -5.65
C ILE A 262 0.43 -9.84 -6.12
N GLU A 263 -0.07 -9.09 -7.10
CA GLU A 263 0.59 -7.90 -7.62
C GLU A 263 0.75 -6.82 -6.55
N TYR A 264 -0.23 -6.68 -5.64
CA TYR A 264 -0.08 -5.83 -4.45
C TYR A 264 1.08 -6.27 -3.56
N GLY A 265 1.33 -7.58 -3.43
CA GLY A 265 2.46 -8.11 -2.67
C GLY A 265 3.80 -7.80 -3.32
N ILE A 266 3.87 -7.99 -4.64
CA ILE A 266 5.04 -7.65 -5.44
C ILE A 266 5.34 -6.15 -5.33
N ALA A 267 4.32 -5.32 -5.53
CA ALA A 267 4.43 -3.87 -5.49
C ALA A 267 4.83 -3.34 -4.12
N GLN A 268 4.23 -3.88 -3.05
CA GLN A 268 4.57 -3.50 -1.68
C GLN A 268 6.03 -3.83 -1.36
N LEU A 269 6.57 -4.96 -1.84
CA LEU A 269 7.99 -5.30 -1.69
C LEU A 269 8.89 -4.32 -2.46
N GLY A 270 8.52 -3.97 -3.70
CA GLY A 270 9.24 -2.96 -4.48
C GLY A 270 9.25 -1.59 -3.81
N ALA A 271 8.09 -1.17 -3.27
CA ALA A 271 7.94 0.07 -2.53
C ALA A 271 8.79 0.11 -1.27
N ILE A 272 8.81 -0.96 -0.47
CA ILE A 272 9.67 -1.06 0.72
C ILE A 272 11.14 -1.03 0.32
N GLY A 273 11.52 -1.70 -0.77
CA GLY A 273 12.89 -1.67 -1.28
C GLY A 273 13.35 -0.28 -1.68
N LEU A 274 12.53 0.48 -2.43
CA LEU A 274 12.82 1.87 -2.78
C LEU A 274 12.86 2.77 -1.53
N TRP A 275 11.96 2.54 -0.58
CA TRP A 275 11.98 3.28 0.68
C TRP A 275 13.24 3.00 1.50
N LYS A 276 13.71 1.75 1.55
CA LYS A 276 14.99 1.38 2.16
C LYS A 276 16.16 2.14 1.53
N GLN A 277 16.25 2.16 0.20
CA GLN A 277 17.22 2.99 -0.51
C GLN A 277 17.07 4.48 -0.17
N PHE A 278 15.84 4.98 -0.04
CA PHE A 278 15.56 6.39 0.27
C PHE A 278 16.06 6.79 1.67
N LYS A 279 15.92 5.90 2.66
CA LYS A 279 16.46 6.12 4.01
C LYS A 279 17.99 6.18 4.01
N GLU A 280 18.66 5.46 3.10
CA GLU A 280 20.12 5.45 2.95
C GLU A 280 20.63 6.65 2.14
N ASN A 281 20.01 6.92 0.99
CA ASN A 281 20.34 8.02 0.09
C ASN A 281 19.11 8.47 -0.70
N LYS A 282 18.48 9.55 -0.22
CA LYS A 282 17.27 10.14 -0.83
C LYS A 282 17.42 10.45 -2.32
N GLY A 283 18.53 11.09 -2.71
CA GLY A 283 18.74 11.51 -4.09
C GLY A 283 18.89 10.33 -5.05
N ALA A 284 19.66 9.31 -4.64
CA ALA A 284 19.81 8.10 -5.45
C ALA A 284 18.49 7.34 -5.59
N ALA A 285 17.72 7.20 -4.51
CA ALA A 285 16.43 6.50 -4.54
C ALA A 285 15.39 7.22 -5.41
N VAL A 286 15.31 8.56 -5.34
CA VAL A 286 14.43 9.36 -6.20
C VAL A 286 14.83 9.25 -7.68
N GLN A 287 16.13 9.21 -7.96
CA GLN A 287 16.63 8.99 -9.32
C GLN A 287 16.26 7.59 -9.84
N HIS A 288 16.51 6.54 -9.06
CA HIS A 288 16.12 5.17 -9.42
C HIS A 288 14.61 5.02 -9.62
N TYR A 289 13.80 5.61 -8.73
CA TYR A 289 12.35 5.68 -8.89
C TYR A 289 11.99 6.33 -10.24
N THR A 290 12.54 7.51 -10.51
CA THR A 290 12.25 8.27 -11.73
C THR A 290 12.67 7.52 -13.01
N ASP A 291 13.85 6.90 -13.00
CA ASP A 291 14.40 6.15 -14.14
C ASP A 291 13.55 4.92 -14.46
N ALA A 292 13.14 4.16 -13.44
CA ALA A 292 12.27 3.01 -13.63
C ALA A 292 10.91 3.40 -14.22
N LEU A 293 10.27 4.44 -13.67
CA LEU A 293 8.94 4.89 -14.12
C LEU A 293 8.97 5.53 -15.52
N ALA A 294 10.06 6.20 -15.89
CA ALA A 294 10.22 6.78 -17.22
C ALA A 294 10.27 5.73 -18.35
N LEU A 295 10.56 4.47 -18.01
CA LEU A 295 10.57 3.36 -18.98
C LEU A 295 9.15 2.90 -19.36
N GLY A 296 8.12 3.23 -18.57
CA GLY A 296 6.74 2.81 -18.83
C GLY A 296 6.63 1.31 -19.14
N GLY A 297 5.87 0.96 -20.17
CA GLY A 297 5.68 -0.41 -20.66
C GLY A 297 6.77 -0.94 -21.60
N THR A 298 7.95 -0.30 -21.66
CA THR A 298 9.01 -0.71 -22.61
C THR A 298 9.90 -1.85 -22.12
N LYS A 299 9.73 -2.26 -20.86
CA LYS A 299 10.59 -3.22 -20.16
C LYS A 299 9.78 -4.26 -19.40
N THR A 300 10.39 -5.41 -19.17
CA THR A 300 9.82 -6.46 -18.32
C THR A 300 9.89 -6.05 -16.85
N LEU A 301 9.06 -6.64 -16.01
CA LEU A 301 9.02 -6.33 -14.57
C LEU A 301 10.40 -6.46 -13.88
N PRO A 302 11.22 -7.52 -14.11
CA PRO A 302 12.55 -7.60 -13.53
C PRO A 302 13.51 -6.49 -14.01
N GLU A 303 13.44 -6.10 -15.29
CA GLU A 303 14.24 -4.98 -15.83
C GLU A 303 13.80 -3.63 -15.23
N LEU A 304 12.51 -3.45 -14.95
CA LEU A 304 11.99 -2.27 -14.26
C LEU A 304 12.47 -2.21 -12.80
N TYR A 305 12.51 -3.36 -12.11
CA TYR A 305 13.10 -3.46 -10.76
C TYR A 305 14.59 -3.13 -10.80
N GLU A 306 15.33 -3.67 -11.76
CA GLU A 306 16.76 -3.37 -11.92
C GLU A 306 17.01 -1.87 -12.16
N ALA A 307 16.19 -1.22 -13.00
CA ALA A 307 16.22 0.23 -13.21
C ALA A 307 15.90 1.02 -11.92
N ALA A 308 15.06 0.47 -11.04
CA ALA A 308 14.77 1.01 -9.72
C ALA A 308 15.88 0.71 -8.68
N GLY A 309 17.01 0.14 -9.08
CA GLY A 309 18.09 -0.28 -8.18
C GLY A 309 17.67 -1.45 -7.27
N LEU A 310 16.63 -2.20 -7.65
CA LEU A 310 16.08 -3.32 -6.90
C LEU A 310 16.39 -4.65 -7.57
N LYS A 311 16.30 -5.71 -6.79
CA LYS A 311 16.28 -7.08 -7.29
C LYS A 311 14.85 -7.60 -7.20
N PHE A 312 14.26 -8.02 -8.31
CA PHE A 312 12.99 -8.76 -8.28
C PHE A 312 13.22 -10.14 -7.64
N SER A 313 12.68 -10.35 -6.44
CA SER A 313 12.85 -11.59 -5.67
C SER A 313 11.67 -11.80 -4.75
N LEU A 314 11.06 -12.98 -4.79
CA LEU A 314 10.02 -13.40 -3.85
C LEU A 314 10.56 -14.42 -2.83
N SER A 315 11.88 -14.52 -2.70
CA SER A 315 12.52 -15.48 -1.79
C SER A 315 12.25 -15.12 -0.32
N PRO A 316 12.18 -16.11 0.58
CA PRO A 316 12.01 -15.87 2.01
C PRO A 316 13.05 -14.93 2.62
N GLU A 317 14.32 -15.03 2.19
CA GLU A 317 15.39 -14.19 2.72
C GLU A 317 15.20 -12.72 2.35
N HIS A 318 14.76 -12.45 1.12
CA HIS A 318 14.54 -11.09 0.65
C HIS A 318 13.35 -10.44 1.38
N ILE A 319 12.24 -11.17 1.51
CA ILE A 319 11.05 -10.68 2.20
C ILE A 319 11.36 -10.48 3.69
N ALA A 320 12.12 -11.39 4.33
CA ALA A 320 12.55 -11.24 5.70
C ALA A 320 13.38 -9.96 5.93
N ASP A 321 14.35 -9.67 5.05
CA ASP A 321 15.15 -8.44 5.11
C ASP A 321 14.29 -7.17 5.05
N LEU A 322 13.33 -7.14 4.11
CA LEU A 322 12.42 -5.99 3.98
C LEU A 322 11.47 -5.88 5.19
N MET A 323 10.94 -6.98 5.71
CA MET A 323 10.08 -6.98 6.89
C MET A 323 10.83 -6.54 8.16
N LEU A 324 12.09 -6.96 8.32
CA LEU A 324 12.95 -6.50 9.41
C LEU A 324 13.20 -5.00 9.34
N PHE A 325 13.49 -4.48 8.14
CA PHE A 325 13.66 -3.05 7.91
C PHE A 325 12.40 -2.25 8.30
N VAL A 326 11.21 -2.65 7.82
CA VAL A 326 9.95 -1.95 8.18
C VAL A 326 9.70 -2.02 9.70
N ASN A 327 9.97 -3.15 10.34
CA ASN A 327 9.83 -3.30 11.78
C ASN A 327 10.81 -2.42 12.58
N GLU A 328 12.04 -2.26 12.10
CA GLU A 328 13.01 -1.34 12.71
C GLU A 328 12.55 0.11 12.61
N GLU A 329 12.04 0.54 11.46
CA GLU A 329 11.48 1.88 11.29
C GLU A 329 10.21 2.08 12.14
N LEU A 330 9.34 1.06 12.25
CA LEU A 330 8.19 1.11 13.15
C LEU A 330 8.61 1.26 14.62
N LYS A 331 9.69 0.59 15.05
CA LYS A 331 10.26 0.77 16.39
C LYS A 331 10.82 2.17 16.57
N ASN A 332 11.51 2.73 15.58
CA ASN A 332 12.03 4.10 15.62
C ASN A 332 10.91 5.14 15.79
N VAL A 333 9.77 4.94 15.12
CA VAL A 333 8.59 5.81 15.26
C VAL A 333 7.92 5.65 16.63
N THR A 334 7.86 4.44 17.19
CA THR A 334 7.09 4.15 18.40
C THR A 334 7.88 4.26 19.70
N HIS A 335 9.20 4.19 19.62
CA HIS A 335 10.13 4.30 20.73
C HIS A 335 11.28 5.25 20.34
N PRO A 336 11.00 6.55 20.17
CA PRO A 336 12.03 7.50 19.78
C PRO A 336 13.16 7.48 20.82
N LYS A 337 14.41 7.41 20.34
CA LYS A 337 15.57 7.50 21.22
C LYS A 337 15.50 8.86 21.92
N VAL A 338 15.44 8.86 23.25
CA VAL A 338 15.56 10.08 24.04
C VAL A 338 16.94 10.66 23.75
N SER A 339 16.97 11.79 23.05
CA SER A 339 18.18 12.53 22.70
C SER A 339 18.83 13.18 23.91
#